data_AF-A0A2J8SL67-F1
#
_entry.id   AF-A0A2J8SL67-F1
#
_cell.length_a   1.000
_cell.length_b   1.000
_cell.length_c   1.000
_cell.angle_alpha   90.00
_cell.angle_beta   90.00
_cell.angle_gamma   90.00
#
_symmetry.space_group_name_H-M   'P 1'
#
loop_
_entity.id
_entity.type
_entity.pdbx_description
1 polymer ?
#
loop_
_entity_poly.entity_id
_entity_poly.type
_entity_poly.pdbx_seq_one_letter_code
_entity_poly.pdbx_strand_id
1 'polypeptide(L)'
;METLSFPRYNVAEIVIHIRNKILTGADGKNLTKNDLYPNPKPEVLHMIYMRALQIVYGIRLEHFYMMPVNSEVMYPHLMEGFLPFSNLVTHLDSFLPICRVNDFETADILCPKAKRTSRFLSGI
;
A
#
# COMPACT_ATOMS: atom_id res chain seq x y z
N MET A 1 -19.56 3.71 -16.53
CA MET A 1 -18.14 3.33 -16.67
C MET A 1 -17.38 4.33 -15.82
N GLU A 2 -16.69 3.92 -14.74
CA GLU A 2 -15.87 4.86 -13.95
C GLU A 2 -14.84 5.49 -14.89
N THR A 3 -14.95 6.79 -15.14
CA THR A 3 -13.97 7.55 -15.91
C THR A 3 -12.76 7.78 -15.01
N LEU A 4 -11.81 6.85 -15.04
CA LEU A 4 -10.53 7.01 -14.36
C LEU A 4 -9.74 8.11 -15.08
N SER A 5 -9.25 9.10 -14.33
CA SER A 5 -8.44 10.19 -14.89
C SER A 5 -7.00 9.80 -15.20
N PHE A 6 -6.62 8.54 -14.94
CA PHE A 6 -5.28 7.99 -15.15
C PHE A 6 -5.32 6.70 -15.99
N PRO A 7 -4.26 6.40 -16.75
CA PRO A 7 -4.15 5.17 -17.52
C PRO A 7 -4.22 3.94 -16.61
N ARG A 8 -4.95 2.92 -17.05
CA ARG A 8 -5.05 1.67 -16.32
C ARG A 8 -4.10 0.64 -16.93
N TYR A 9 -3.04 0.33 -16.18
CA TYR A 9 -2.07 -0.68 -16.59
C TYR A 9 -2.60 -2.09 -16.33
N ASN A 10 -2.18 -3.05 -17.15
CA ASN A 10 -2.39 -4.45 -16.83
C ASN A 10 -1.41 -4.91 -15.73
N VAL A 11 -1.69 -6.06 -15.10
CA VAL A 11 -0.88 -6.56 -13.97
C VAL A 11 0.59 -6.77 -14.36
N ALA A 12 0.88 -7.12 -15.62
CA ALA A 12 2.26 -7.33 -16.07
C ALA A 12 3.05 -6.02 -16.10
N GLU A 13 2.44 -4.96 -16.63
CA GLU A 13 2.99 -3.60 -16.64
C GLU A 13 3.15 -3.07 -15.22
N ILE A 14 2.14 -3.23 -14.37
CA ILE A 14 2.20 -2.82 -12.96
C ILE A 14 3.41 -3.43 -12.25
N VAL A 15 3.65 -4.74 -12.40
CA VAL A 15 4.82 -5.41 -11.80
C VAL A 15 6.12 -4.79 -12.29
N ILE A 16 6.23 -4.46 -13.58
CA ILE A 16 7.43 -3.84 -14.15
C ILE A 16 7.63 -2.43 -13.57
N HIS A 17 6.58 -1.61 -13.50
CA HIS A 17 6.63 -0.27 -12.93
C HIS A 17 7.06 -0.31 -11.46
N ILE A 18 6.45 -1.19 -10.66
CA ILE A 18 6.77 -1.34 -9.24
C ILE A 18 8.22 -1.78 -9.04
N ARG A 19 8.71 -2.74 -9.83
CA ARG A 19 10.11 -3.19 -9.78
C ARG A 19 11.13 -2.11 -10.11
N ASN A 20 10.76 -1.19 -11.00
CA ASN A 20 11.66 -0.15 -11.49
C ASN A 20 11.63 1.12 -10.64
N LYS A 21 10.50 1.41 -9.98
CA LYS A 21 10.25 2.71 -9.34
C LYS A 21 10.01 2.65 -7.84
N ILE A 22 9.56 1.51 -7.30
CA ILE A 22 9.13 1.42 -5.89
C ILE A 22 9.96 0.40 -5.11
N LEU A 23 10.01 -0.85 -5.57
CA LEU A 23 10.75 -1.92 -4.91
C LEU A 23 12.21 -1.96 -5.38
N THR A 24 13.09 -2.44 -4.51
CA THR A 24 14.54 -2.47 -4.75
C THR A 24 15.11 -3.86 -4.46
N GLY A 25 16.15 -4.27 -5.18
CA GLY A 25 16.91 -5.49 -4.87
C GLY A 25 16.06 -6.77 -4.93
N ALA A 26 16.09 -7.55 -3.85
CA ALA A 26 15.38 -8.83 -3.76
C ALA A 26 13.86 -8.67 -3.79
N ASP A 27 13.32 -7.63 -3.14
CA ASP A 27 11.87 -7.39 -3.06
C ASP A 27 11.26 -7.21 -4.45
N GLY A 28 11.93 -6.45 -5.32
CA GLY A 28 11.51 -6.29 -6.72
C GLY A 28 11.60 -7.59 -7.51
N LYS A 29 12.72 -8.33 -7.37
CA LYS A 29 12.92 -9.60 -8.09
C LYS A 29 11.86 -10.65 -7.73
N ASN A 30 11.47 -10.70 -6.46
CA ASN A 30 10.52 -11.67 -5.94
C ASN A 30 9.06 -11.32 -6.25
N LEU A 31 8.74 -10.06 -6.54
CA LEU A 31 7.38 -9.64 -6.90
C LEU A 31 6.95 -10.31 -8.21
N THR A 32 5.87 -11.10 -8.20
CA THR A 32 5.31 -11.73 -9.39
C THR A 32 3.87 -11.28 -9.66
N LYS A 33 3.33 -11.62 -10.84
CA LYS A 33 1.93 -11.32 -11.19
C LYS A 33 0.93 -12.01 -10.25
N ASN A 34 1.28 -13.22 -9.78
CA ASN A 34 0.43 -14.02 -8.91
C ASN A 34 0.26 -13.42 -7.51
N ASP A 35 1.18 -12.53 -7.11
CA ASP A 35 1.08 -11.81 -5.85
C ASP A 35 0.07 -10.66 -5.90
N LEU A 36 -0.35 -10.24 -7.10
CA LEU A 36 -1.27 -9.13 -7.34
C LEU A 36 -2.59 -9.54 -8.01
N TYR A 37 -2.64 -10.72 -8.63
CA TYR A 37 -3.82 -11.23 -9.34
C TYR A 37 -3.78 -12.76 -9.45
N PRO A 38 -4.91 -13.49 -9.32
CA PRO A 38 -6.27 -12.99 -9.10
C PRO A 38 -6.57 -12.62 -7.64
N ASN A 39 -5.77 -13.12 -6.70
CA ASN A 39 -5.91 -12.88 -5.27
C ASN A 39 -4.66 -12.13 -4.78
N PRO A 40 -4.72 -10.80 -4.62
CA PRO A 40 -3.58 -10.04 -4.15
C PRO A 40 -3.17 -10.46 -2.74
N LYS A 41 -1.86 -10.59 -2.50
CA LYS A 41 -1.31 -10.90 -1.18
C LYS A 41 -1.24 -9.62 -0.32
N PRO A 42 -1.96 -9.55 0.82
CA PRO A 42 -1.97 -8.36 1.67
C PRO A 42 -0.58 -7.89 2.11
N GLU A 43 0.32 -8.82 2.43
CA GLU A 43 1.69 -8.54 2.87
C GLU A 43 2.55 -7.92 1.76
N VAL A 44 2.35 -8.33 0.51
CA VAL A 44 3.05 -7.75 -0.65
C VAL A 44 2.54 -6.33 -0.92
N LEU A 45 1.23 -6.11 -0.78
CA LEU A 45 0.64 -4.78 -0.92
C LEU A 45 1.07 -3.82 0.19
N HIS A 46 1.12 -4.29 1.45
CA HIS A 46 1.68 -3.51 2.56
C HIS A 46 3.08 -3.01 2.21
N MET A 47 3.94 -3.91 1.74
CA MET A 47 5.31 -3.55 1.36
C MET A 47 5.33 -2.49 0.25
N ILE A 48 4.55 -2.68 -0.82
CA ILE A 48 4.50 -1.74 -1.95
C ILE A 48 4.02 -0.35 -1.49
N TYR A 49 2.92 -0.29 -0.74
CA TYR A 49 2.35 0.98 -0.26
C TYR A 49 3.27 1.67 0.74
N MET A 50 3.87 0.94 1.68
CA MET A 50 4.87 1.49 2.58
C MET A 50 6.04 2.08 1.79
N ARG A 51 6.62 1.34 0.84
CA ARG A 51 7.73 1.83 0.03
C ARG A 51 7.34 3.06 -0.80
N ALA A 52 6.13 3.10 -1.36
CA ALA A 52 5.63 4.27 -2.08
C ALA A 52 5.56 5.51 -1.17
N LEU A 53 5.00 5.38 0.03
CA LEU A 53 4.93 6.48 1.00
C LEU A 53 6.32 6.93 1.46
N GLN A 54 7.26 6.00 1.67
CA GLN A 54 8.65 6.33 2.00
C GLN A 54 9.32 7.16 0.90
N ILE A 55 9.05 6.85 -0.37
CA ILE A 55 9.60 7.60 -1.52
C ILE A 55 8.97 8.99 -1.63
N VAL A 56 7.64 9.09 -1.50
CA VAL A 56 6.91 10.35 -1.74
C VAL A 56 7.03 11.32 -0.56
N TYR A 57 6.88 10.83 0.67
CA TYR A 57 6.88 11.66 1.88
C TYR A 57 8.20 11.65 2.65
N GLY A 58 9.19 10.86 2.22
CA GLY A 58 10.48 10.75 2.92
C GLY A 58 10.38 10.08 4.28
N ILE A 59 9.28 9.36 4.57
CA ILE A 59 9.11 8.66 5.85
C ILE A 59 10.01 7.42 5.91
N ARG A 60 10.46 7.07 7.11
CA ARG A 60 11.18 5.82 7.44
C ARG A 60 10.26 4.75 8.04
N LEU A 61 10.74 3.50 8.08
CA LEU A 61 10.03 2.35 8.65
C LEU A 61 9.53 2.58 10.09
N GLU A 62 10.37 3.19 10.94
CA GLU A 62 10.04 3.52 12.33
C GLU A 62 8.78 4.38 12.50
N HIS A 63 8.44 5.25 11.53
CA HIS A 63 7.24 6.07 11.62
C HIS A 63 5.95 5.24 11.56
N PHE A 64 6.00 4.07 10.94
CA PHE A 64 4.87 3.13 10.92
C PHE A 64 4.65 2.44 12.27
N TYR A 65 5.61 2.50 13.19
CA TYR A 65 5.52 1.95 14.54
C TYR A 65 5.25 3.03 15.60
N MET A 66 4.90 4.25 15.20
CA MET A 66 4.53 5.31 16.13
C MET A 66 3.15 5.02 16.72
N MET A 67 3.06 4.98 18.05
CA MET A 67 1.80 4.81 18.76
C MET A 67 1.19 6.18 19.10
N PRO A 68 -0.11 6.40 18.82
CA PRO A 68 -0.79 7.62 19.25
C PRO A 68 -0.72 7.77 20.78
N VAL A 69 -0.38 8.97 21.25
CA VAL A 69 -0.21 9.25 22.69
C VAL A 69 -1.49 9.07 23.52
N ASN A 70 -2.65 9.21 22.89
CA ASN A 70 -3.97 9.10 23.53
C ASN A 70 -4.60 7.71 23.37
N SER A 71 -3.83 6.66 23.04
CA SER A 71 -4.39 5.33 22.76
C SER A 71 -4.83 4.55 24.01
N GLU A 72 -4.43 5.00 25.22
CA GLU A 72 -4.79 4.42 26.54
C GLU A 72 -4.80 2.87 26.59
N VAL A 73 -3.90 2.23 25.83
CA VAL A 73 -3.80 0.76 25.79
C VAL A 73 -3.09 0.22 27.02
N MET A 74 -3.67 -0.81 27.64
CA MET A 74 -3.10 -1.45 28.84
C MET A 74 -1.76 -2.16 28.57
N TYR A 75 -1.58 -2.70 27.36
CA TYR A 75 -0.38 -3.46 26.96
C TYR A 75 0.19 -2.96 25.62
N PRO A 76 1.00 -1.88 25.62
CA PRO A 76 1.55 -1.27 24.40
C PRO A 76 2.31 -2.23 23.48
N HIS A 77 3.12 -3.13 24.04
CA HIS A 77 3.95 -4.07 23.29
C HIS A 77 3.14 -5.07 22.45
N LEU A 78 1.89 -5.36 22.84
CA LEU A 78 1.01 -6.24 22.05
C LEU A 78 0.46 -5.54 20.79
N MET A 79 0.55 -4.20 20.72
CA MET A 79 0.04 -3.41 19.60
C MET A 79 1.06 -3.24 18.47
N GLU A 80 2.33 -3.62 18.68
CA GLU A 80 3.40 -3.43 17.69
C GLU A 80 3.10 -4.08 16.34
N GLY A 81 2.39 -5.21 16.33
CA GLY A 81 1.95 -5.86 15.08
C GLY A 81 0.85 -5.11 14.34
N PHE A 82 0.06 -4.29 15.02
CA PHE A 82 -1.06 -3.52 14.46
C PHE A 82 -0.66 -2.11 14.04
N LEU A 83 0.33 -1.50 14.70
CA LEU A 83 0.76 -0.13 14.41
C LEU A 83 1.12 0.11 12.94
N PRO A 84 1.86 -0.78 12.24
CA PRO A 84 2.18 -0.57 10.82
C PRO A 84 0.94 -0.51 9.94
N PHE A 85 -0.06 -1.34 10.22
CA PHE A 85 -1.34 -1.31 9.50
C PHE A 85 -2.09 0.00 9.76
N SER A 86 -2.24 0.38 11.04
CA SER A 86 -2.97 1.59 11.44
C SER A 86 -2.35 2.86 10.85
N ASN A 87 -1.03 3.00 10.98
CA ASN A 87 -0.30 4.10 10.39
C ASN A 87 -0.35 4.06 8.85
N LEU A 88 -0.24 2.89 8.23
CA LEU A 88 -0.33 2.78 6.77
C LEU A 88 -1.68 3.31 6.24
N VAL A 89 -2.79 2.89 6.85
CA VAL A 89 -4.13 3.39 6.48
C VAL A 89 -4.20 4.91 6.59
N THR A 90 -3.75 5.46 7.72
CA THR A 90 -3.78 6.90 7.97
C THR A 90 -3.00 7.69 6.90
N HIS A 91 -1.84 7.20 6.48
CA HIS A 91 -1.06 7.86 5.43
C HIS A 91 -1.66 7.65 4.04
N LEU A 92 -2.25 6.48 3.75
CA LEU A 92 -2.91 6.21 2.47
C LEU A 92 -4.16 7.05 2.25
N ASP A 93 -4.92 7.35 3.31
CA ASP A 93 -6.07 8.27 3.27
C ASP A 93 -5.68 9.66 2.74
N SER A 94 -4.46 10.12 3.06
CA SER A 94 -3.95 11.39 2.52
C SER A 94 -3.28 11.24 1.15
N PHE A 95 -2.64 10.10 0.88
CA PHE A 95 -1.83 9.91 -0.33
C PHE A 95 -2.65 9.56 -1.56
N LEU A 96 -3.60 8.64 -1.44
CA LEU A 96 -4.36 8.11 -2.57
C LEU A 96 -5.21 9.17 -3.28
N PRO A 97 -5.80 10.17 -2.60
CA PRO A 97 -6.46 11.29 -3.27
C PRO A 97 -5.54 12.08 -4.21
N ILE A 98 -4.25 12.21 -3.87
CA ILE A 98 -3.23 12.85 -4.74
C ILE A 98 -3.02 12.00 -5.99
N CYS A 99 -3.01 10.67 -5.84
CA CYS A 99 -3.01 9.67 -6.91
C CYS A 99 -4.37 9.51 -7.63
N ARG A 100 -5.33 10.42 -7.40
CA ARG A 100 -6.68 10.41 -8.01
C ARG A 100 -7.56 9.22 -7.62
N VAL A 101 -7.30 8.63 -6.45
CA VAL A 101 -8.07 7.56 -5.84
C VAL A 101 -8.74 8.09 -4.58
N ASN A 102 -10.05 8.28 -4.60
CA ASN A 102 -10.79 8.89 -3.49
C ASN A 102 -11.68 7.89 -2.71
N ASP A 103 -11.75 6.64 -3.16
CA ASP A 103 -12.63 5.61 -2.62
C ASP A 103 -11.85 4.50 -1.91
N PHE A 104 -10.72 4.83 -1.29
CA PHE A 104 -9.93 3.88 -0.50
C PHE A 104 -10.63 3.53 0.81
N GLU A 105 -10.56 2.26 1.19
CA GLU A 105 -11.12 1.74 2.44
C GLU A 105 -10.08 0.85 3.15
N THR A 106 -10.21 0.71 4.47
CA THR A 106 -9.37 -0.21 5.27
C THR A 106 -9.40 -1.65 4.77
N ALA A 107 -10.54 -2.08 4.20
CA ALA A 107 -10.72 -3.39 3.60
C ALA A 107 -9.80 -3.62 2.39
N ASP A 108 -9.33 -2.58 1.69
CA ASP A 108 -8.41 -2.72 0.56
C ASP A 108 -6.99 -3.16 0.98
N ILE A 109 -6.67 -3.03 2.28
CA ILE A 109 -5.43 -3.51 2.87
C ILE A 109 -5.62 -4.88 3.51
N LEU A 110 -6.71 -5.09 4.25
CA LEU A 110 -6.98 -6.35 4.96
C LEU A 110 -7.47 -7.46 4.02
N CYS A 111 -8.27 -7.12 3.02
CA CYS A 111 -8.95 -8.05 2.11
C CYS A 111 -8.92 -7.52 0.67
N PRO A 112 -7.72 -7.41 0.06
CA PRO A 112 -7.53 -6.74 -1.22
C PRO A 112 -8.26 -7.44 -2.37
N LYS A 113 -8.88 -6.65 -3.25
CA LYS A 113 -9.55 -7.14 -4.46
C LYS A 113 -8.75 -6.79 -5.70
N ALA A 114 -8.40 -7.78 -6.52
CA ALA A 114 -7.55 -7.62 -7.71
C ALA A 114 -7.87 -6.39 -8.59
N LYS A 115 -9.16 -6.17 -8.94
CA LYS A 115 -9.55 -5.02 -9.76
C LYS A 115 -9.38 -3.68 -9.04
N ARG A 116 -9.59 -3.60 -7.72
CA ARG A 116 -9.39 -2.36 -6.95
C ARG A 116 -7.90 -2.09 -6.76
N THR A 117 -7.16 -3.11 -6.33
CA THR A 117 -5.71 -3.04 -6.15
C THR A 117 -4.98 -2.61 -7.42
N SER A 118 -5.28 -3.21 -8.58
CA SER A 118 -4.68 -2.81 -9.86
C SER A 118 -4.98 -1.36 -10.25
N ARG A 119 -6.19 -0.86 -9.92
CA ARG A 119 -6.54 0.55 -10.12
C ARG A 119 -5.69 1.45 -9.24
N PHE A 120 -5.53 1.12 -7.96
CA PHE A 120 -4.73 1.91 -7.03
C PHE A 120 -3.26 1.96 -7.44
N LEU A 121 -2.68 0.80 -7.75
CA LEU A 121 -1.30 0.69 -8.24
C LEU A 121 -1.06 1.32 -9.62
N SER A 122 -2.11 1.65 -10.37
CA SER A 122 -1.98 2.42 -11.62
C SER A 122 -2.03 3.93 -11.38
N GLY A 123 -2.63 4.38 -10.28
CA GLY A 123 -2.67 5.79 -9.89
C GLY A 123 -1.41 6.23 -9.13
N ILE A 124 -0.78 5.29 -8.42
CA ILE A 124 0.54 5.44 -7.76
C ILE A 124 1.65 5.30 -8.82
#